data_AF-A0AAU9EA04-F1
#
_entry.id   AF-A0AAU9EA04-F1
#
_cell.length_a   1.000
_cell.length_b   1.000
_cell.length_c   1.000
_cell.angle_alpha   90.00
_cell.angle_beta   90.00
_cell.angle_gamma   90.00
#
_symmetry.space_group_name_H-M   'P 1'
#
loop_
_entity.id
_entity.type
_entity.pdbx_description
1 polymer ?
#
loop_
_entity_poly.entity_id
_entity_poly.type
_entity_poly.pdbx_seq_one_letter_code
_entity_poly.pdbx_strand_id
1 'polypeptide(L)'
;MKKQFYSNKPYLIAETAYTFEGDYNYLFEQTKDIPNVIDAIKYHMLINLDEYMVEEHPVYDLLKNWILSEDNWKDILTEAKSNKLDTIILADDKASVEFCAKNHELVDAIEIHSACINDIELLDDAIDFSNEFNKTFILGISGFEIQELLDVTEYIKSKNVKDILMMYGFQNFPTDIEKVNLSKIKVLENLLNCKIGYADHTEYSKNKELLINASYSLGANVQEVHYVKDEGLEKTDYITGVGIERLCSIKENLEIIFKALGSNDLRLNDGEKKYLNFRKVPLYMSDLESKQILERSSIVHKRVETPTRQHKFNELNEYFGKTIIKDVNKYKEVIIEDLKEKDNDH
;
A
#
# COMPACT_ATOMS: atom_id res chain seq x y z
N MET A 1 -5.85 -9.48 10.25
CA MET A 1 -4.58 -9.52 9.49
C MET A 1 -4.61 -10.15 8.08
N LYS A 2 -4.27 -11.44 7.87
CA LYS A 2 -3.85 -12.04 6.57
C LYS A 2 -4.62 -11.64 5.31
N LYS A 3 -5.96 -11.66 5.35
CA LYS A 3 -6.81 -11.30 4.19
C LYS A 3 -6.62 -9.86 3.73
N GLN A 4 -6.26 -8.95 4.63
CA GLN A 4 -6.12 -7.54 4.32
C GLN A 4 -4.86 -7.25 3.50
N PHE A 5 -3.76 -7.98 3.75
CA PHE A 5 -2.51 -7.87 3.00
C PHE A 5 -2.68 -8.17 1.50
N TYR A 6 -3.64 -9.04 1.15
CA TYR A 6 -3.94 -9.39 -0.24
C TYR A 6 -5.15 -8.62 -0.81
N SER A 7 -5.77 -7.72 -0.06
CA SER A 7 -7.00 -7.03 -0.46
C SER A 7 -6.78 -5.68 -1.15
N ASN A 8 -5.52 -5.24 -1.28
CA ASN A 8 -5.11 -3.89 -1.66
C ASN A 8 -5.68 -2.78 -0.76
N LYS A 9 -6.45 -3.09 0.30
CA LYS A 9 -6.89 -2.08 1.27
C LYS A 9 -5.69 -1.59 2.08
N PRO A 10 -5.68 -0.31 2.49
CA PRO A 10 -4.66 0.20 3.39
C PRO A 10 -4.66 -0.56 4.71
N TYR A 11 -3.49 -1.01 5.12
CA TYR A 11 -3.23 -1.59 6.42
C TYR A 11 -2.12 -0.79 7.10
N LEU A 12 -2.44 -0.09 8.18
CA LEU A 12 -1.55 0.81 8.89
C LEU A 12 -1.15 0.21 10.24
N ILE A 13 0.15 0.05 10.41
CA ILE A 13 0.83 -0.43 11.62
C ILE A 13 1.35 0.80 12.38
N ALA A 14 0.93 0.95 13.63
CA ALA A 14 1.54 1.86 14.58
C ALA A 14 2.66 1.12 15.33
N GLU A 15 3.91 1.47 15.09
CA GLU A 15 5.07 0.84 15.74
C GLU A 15 5.52 1.66 16.94
N THR A 16 5.62 1.05 18.12
CA THR A 16 6.03 1.77 19.34
C THR A 16 7.54 2.00 19.42
N ALA A 17 8.32 1.26 18.62
CA ALA A 17 9.78 1.16 18.74
C ALA A 17 10.18 0.94 20.22
N TYR A 18 11.23 1.62 20.67
CA TYR A 18 11.64 1.67 22.09
C TYR A 18 11.21 2.98 22.80
N THR A 19 10.20 3.69 22.28
CA THR A 19 9.74 4.99 22.83
C THR A 19 9.30 4.95 24.30
N PHE A 20 8.98 3.75 24.82
CA PHE A 20 8.58 3.54 26.20
C PHE A 20 9.76 3.52 27.17
N GLU A 21 10.97 3.18 26.73
CA GLU A 21 12.20 3.22 27.55
C GLU A 21 12.07 2.47 28.89
N GLY A 22 11.41 1.30 28.87
CA GLY A 22 11.12 0.49 30.06
C GLY A 22 9.92 0.92 30.90
N ASP A 23 9.24 2.02 30.55
CA ASP A 23 8.05 2.45 31.29
C ASP A 23 6.80 1.68 30.83
N TYR A 24 6.43 0.68 31.63
CA TYR A 24 5.20 -0.09 31.44
C TYR A 24 3.95 0.78 31.32
N ASN A 25 3.77 1.79 32.19
CA ASN A 25 2.55 2.60 32.19
C ASN A 25 2.48 3.45 30.93
N TYR A 26 3.63 3.93 30.44
CA TYR A 26 3.71 4.65 29.17
C TYR A 26 3.24 3.75 28.02
N LEU A 27 3.81 2.54 27.88
CA LEU A 27 3.47 1.62 26.79
C LEU A 27 2.03 1.12 26.86
N PHE A 28 1.53 0.85 28.07
CA PHE A 28 0.16 0.44 28.32
C PHE A 28 -0.83 1.53 27.90
N GLU A 29 -0.63 2.78 28.35
CA GLU A 29 -1.50 3.88 27.94
C GLU A 29 -1.34 4.21 26.44
N GLN A 30 -0.14 4.11 25.88
CA GLN A 30 0.10 4.25 24.45
C GLN A 30 -0.72 3.22 23.65
N THR A 31 -0.74 1.96 24.09
CA THR A 31 -1.54 0.88 23.46
C THR A 31 -3.03 1.14 23.57
N LYS A 32 -3.48 1.58 24.75
CA LYS A 32 -4.88 1.85 25.06
C LYS A 32 -5.45 3.02 24.26
N ASP A 33 -4.65 4.03 23.98
CA ASP A 33 -5.09 5.26 23.31
C ASP A 33 -5.23 5.11 21.78
N ILE A 34 -4.80 3.98 21.19
CA ILE A 34 -4.86 3.78 19.74
C ILE A 34 -6.33 3.67 19.28
N PRO A 35 -6.76 4.50 18.31
CA PRO A 35 -8.11 4.43 17.79
C PRO A 35 -8.32 3.21 16.88
N ASN A 36 -9.52 2.65 16.91
CA ASN A 36 -9.96 1.49 16.09
C ASN A 36 -9.84 1.67 14.56
N VAL A 37 -9.47 2.85 14.08
CA VAL A 37 -9.20 3.11 12.65
C VAL A 37 -7.83 2.61 12.22
N ILE A 38 -6.91 2.43 13.17
CA ILE A 38 -5.59 1.82 12.99
C ILE A 38 -5.74 0.31 13.00
N ASP A 39 -5.01 -0.40 12.13
CA ASP A 39 -5.24 -1.82 11.92
C ASP A 39 -4.40 -2.69 12.88
N ALA A 40 -3.18 -2.24 13.21
CA ALA A 40 -2.26 -2.99 14.05
C ALA A 40 -1.36 -2.11 14.91
N ILE A 41 -0.86 -2.70 15.98
CA ILE A 41 0.25 -2.18 16.78
C ILE A 41 1.42 -3.17 16.73
N LYS A 42 2.63 -2.64 16.55
CA LYS A 42 3.89 -3.40 16.56
C LYS A 42 4.76 -3.00 17.75
N TYR A 43 5.30 -4.01 18.42
CA TYR A 43 6.20 -3.86 19.57
C TYR A 43 7.55 -4.47 19.29
N HIS A 44 8.63 -3.79 19.69
CA HIS A 44 9.94 -4.42 19.85
C HIS A 44 9.92 -5.16 21.19
N MET A 45 10.18 -6.46 21.15
CA MET A 45 10.15 -7.31 22.33
C MET A 45 11.51 -7.95 22.52
N LEU A 46 12.12 -7.58 23.64
CA LEU A 46 13.35 -8.15 24.15
C LEU A 46 13.08 -8.67 25.57
N ILE A 47 13.31 -9.96 25.81
CA ILE A 47 13.12 -10.59 27.12
C ILE A 47 14.46 -10.95 27.76
N ASN A 48 15.39 -11.47 26.95
CA ASN A 48 16.72 -11.88 27.35
C ASN A 48 17.79 -11.07 26.58
N LEU A 49 18.29 -10.01 27.21
CA LEU A 49 19.31 -9.14 26.60
C LEU A 49 20.61 -9.86 26.26
N ASP A 50 20.97 -10.93 26.98
CA ASP A 50 22.21 -11.69 26.73
C ASP A 50 22.17 -12.46 25.41
N GLU A 51 20.98 -12.78 24.89
CA GLU A 51 20.81 -13.38 23.56
C GLU A 51 20.97 -12.34 22.45
N TYR A 52 20.72 -11.06 22.74
CA TYR A 52 20.71 -9.99 21.74
C TYR A 52 22.01 -9.18 21.67
N MET A 53 22.64 -8.92 22.82
CA MET A 53 23.74 -7.95 22.92
C MET A 53 24.80 -8.39 23.92
N VAL A 54 26.06 -8.27 23.53
CA VAL A 54 27.20 -8.52 24.43
C VAL A 54 27.27 -7.46 25.54
N GLU A 55 27.69 -7.88 26.74
CA GLU A 55 27.77 -7.02 27.92
C GLU A 55 28.67 -5.79 27.72
N GLU A 56 29.70 -5.89 26.87
CA GLU A 56 30.62 -4.78 26.59
C GLU A 56 30.02 -3.69 25.70
N HIS A 57 28.85 -3.91 25.12
CA HIS A 57 28.25 -2.93 24.22
C HIS A 57 27.83 -1.66 24.99
N PRO A 58 28.10 -0.44 24.49
CA PRO A 58 27.89 0.79 25.26
C PRO A 58 26.46 1.06 25.76
N VAL A 59 25.45 0.42 25.16
CA VAL A 59 24.04 0.57 25.57
C VAL A 59 23.48 -0.63 26.33
N TYR A 60 24.28 -1.66 26.59
CA TYR A 60 23.79 -2.88 27.26
C TYR A 60 23.16 -2.56 28.63
N ASP A 61 23.85 -1.82 29.49
CA ASP A 61 23.33 -1.42 30.81
C ASP A 61 22.08 -0.53 30.72
N LEU A 62 21.94 0.26 29.66
CA LEU A 62 20.75 1.07 29.42
C LEU A 62 19.56 0.16 29.10
N LEU A 63 19.71 -0.72 28.10
CA LEU A 63 18.66 -1.63 27.65
C LEU A 63 18.24 -2.61 28.74
N LYS A 64 19.17 -3.03 29.61
CA LYS A 64 18.88 -3.90 30.75
C LYS A 64 17.79 -3.33 31.67
N ASN A 65 17.75 -2.01 31.82
CA ASN A 65 16.72 -1.33 32.62
C ASN A 65 15.41 -1.11 31.85
N TRP A 66 15.39 -1.38 30.55
CA TRP A 66 14.22 -1.19 29.67
C TRP A 66 13.42 -2.47 29.43
N ILE A 67 13.94 -3.63 29.85
CA ILE A 67 13.27 -4.93 29.68
C ILE A 67 12.01 -4.98 30.56
N LEU A 68 10.87 -5.21 29.94
CA LEU A 68 9.60 -5.47 30.62
C LEU A 68 9.47 -6.95 30.96
N SER A 69 8.75 -7.28 32.04
CA SER A 69 8.44 -8.66 32.40
C SER A 69 7.44 -9.31 31.43
N GLU A 70 7.42 -10.64 31.38
CA GLU A 70 6.41 -11.39 30.62
C GLU A 70 4.97 -11.02 31.03
N ASP A 71 4.71 -10.80 32.33
CA ASP A 71 3.40 -10.37 32.82
C ASP A 71 3.00 -8.99 32.27
N ASN A 72 3.94 -8.03 32.25
CA ASN A 72 3.71 -6.71 31.66
C ASN A 72 3.36 -6.82 30.18
N TRP A 73 4.11 -7.64 29.42
CA TRP A 73 3.83 -7.88 28.01
C TRP A 73 2.46 -8.51 27.79
N LYS A 74 2.09 -9.50 28.60
CA LYS A 74 0.78 -10.14 28.53
C LYS A 74 -0.36 -9.15 28.75
N ASP A 75 -0.22 -8.25 29.73
CA ASP A 75 -1.20 -7.20 30.02
C ASP A 75 -1.33 -6.22 28.84
N ILE A 76 -0.20 -5.76 28.27
CA ILE A 76 -0.18 -4.86 27.10
C ILE A 76 -0.85 -5.51 25.89
N LEU A 77 -0.51 -6.75 25.56
CA LEU A 77 -1.09 -7.44 24.40
C LEU A 77 -2.58 -7.73 24.60
N THR A 78 -3.00 -8.02 25.84
CA THR A 78 -4.42 -8.19 26.17
C THR A 78 -5.20 -6.89 25.91
N GLU A 79 -4.62 -5.74 26.28
CA GLU A 79 -5.23 -4.43 26.01
C GLU A 79 -5.33 -4.16 24.50
N ALA A 80 -4.27 -4.44 23.73
CA ALA A 80 -4.29 -4.29 22.28
C ALA A 80 -5.42 -5.13 21.63
N LYS A 81 -5.59 -6.38 22.08
CA LYS A 81 -6.69 -7.25 21.62
C LYS A 81 -8.07 -6.72 22.02
N SER A 82 -8.20 -6.14 23.21
CA SER A 82 -9.45 -5.53 23.67
C SER A 82 -9.88 -4.38 22.75
N ASN A 83 -8.91 -3.63 22.24
CA ASN A 83 -9.05 -2.58 21.22
C ASN A 83 -9.17 -3.09 19.78
N LYS A 84 -9.24 -4.42 19.58
CA LYS A 84 -9.36 -5.07 18.25
C LYS A 84 -8.22 -4.74 17.29
N LEU A 85 -7.04 -4.43 17.83
CA LEU A 85 -5.83 -4.26 17.03
C LEU A 85 -5.24 -5.64 16.73
N ASP A 86 -4.74 -5.80 15.50
CA ASP A 86 -3.82 -6.89 15.24
C ASP A 86 -2.50 -6.60 16.01
N THR A 87 -1.89 -7.61 16.61
CA THR A 87 -0.65 -7.49 17.39
C THR A 87 0.52 -8.10 16.65
N ILE A 88 1.58 -7.32 16.48
CA ILE A 88 2.80 -7.70 15.79
C ILE A 88 3.95 -7.63 16.78
N ILE A 89 4.69 -8.73 16.93
CA ILE A 89 5.88 -8.77 17.80
C ILE A 89 7.11 -8.81 16.91
N LEU A 90 7.92 -7.76 16.96
CA LEU A 90 9.29 -7.80 16.49
C LEU A 90 10.13 -8.45 17.60
N ALA A 91 10.53 -9.70 17.36
CA ALA A 91 11.26 -10.51 18.33
C ALA A 91 12.76 -10.26 18.18
N ASP A 92 13.37 -9.70 19.22
CA ASP A 92 14.81 -9.39 19.24
C ASP A 92 15.66 -10.58 19.73
N ASP A 93 15.05 -11.59 20.34
CA ASP A 93 15.71 -12.70 21.04
C ASP A 93 14.87 -13.99 21.03
N LYS A 94 15.48 -15.13 21.37
CA LYS A 94 14.79 -16.42 21.38
C LYS A 94 13.72 -16.45 22.46
N ALA A 95 13.99 -15.86 23.63
CA ALA A 95 13.02 -15.82 24.72
C ALA A 95 11.73 -15.05 24.35
N SER A 96 11.78 -14.01 23.50
CA SER A 96 10.56 -13.37 22.98
C SER A 96 9.77 -14.25 22.03
N VAL A 97 10.42 -15.09 21.20
CA VAL A 97 9.72 -16.11 20.40
C VAL A 97 9.04 -17.16 21.29
N GLU A 98 9.72 -17.62 22.35
CA GLU A 98 9.13 -18.55 23.32
C GLU A 98 7.92 -17.94 24.05
N PHE A 99 8.00 -16.66 24.42
CA PHE A 99 6.87 -15.92 24.97
C PHE A 99 5.69 -15.87 23.98
N CYS A 100 5.97 -15.59 22.71
CA CYS A 100 4.96 -15.60 21.64
C CYS A 100 4.29 -16.98 21.52
N ALA A 101 5.06 -18.07 21.57
CA ALA A 101 4.51 -19.43 21.51
C ALA A 101 3.60 -19.75 22.71
N LYS A 102 4.00 -19.35 23.92
CA LYS A 102 3.21 -19.54 25.16
C LYS A 102 1.90 -18.74 25.16
N ASN A 103 1.87 -17.60 24.46
CA ASN A 103 0.73 -16.68 24.42
C ASN A 103 0.24 -16.44 22.98
N HIS A 104 0.25 -17.48 22.14
CA HIS A 104 0.03 -17.38 20.69
C HIS A 104 -1.35 -16.82 20.30
N GLU A 105 -2.33 -16.85 21.19
CA GLU A 105 -3.64 -16.22 21.03
C GLU A 105 -3.58 -14.69 21.05
N LEU A 106 -2.57 -14.13 21.71
CA LEU A 106 -2.32 -12.69 21.83
C LEU A 106 -1.42 -12.14 20.73
N VAL A 107 -0.95 -12.96 19.79
CA VAL A 107 -0.01 -12.59 18.73
C VAL A 107 -0.60 -12.92 17.35
N ASP A 108 -0.65 -11.96 16.43
CA ASP A 108 -1.14 -12.20 15.04
C ASP A 108 -0.01 -12.36 14.03
N ALA A 109 1.13 -11.73 14.30
CA ALA A 109 2.34 -11.84 13.49
C ALA A 109 3.59 -11.75 14.34
N ILE A 110 4.65 -12.39 13.84
CA ILE A 110 6.01 -12.23 14.33
C ILE A 110 6.86 -11.60 13.24
N GLU A 111 7.72 -10.68 13.63
CA GLU A 111 8.66 -9.98 12.75
C GLU A 111 10.10 -10.24 13.21
N ILE A 112 10.98 -10.45 12.25
CA ILE A 112 12.43 -10.41 12.46
C ILE A 112 12.99 -9.14 11.83
N HIS A 113 13.71 -8.36 12.62
CA HIS A 113 14.36 -7.15 12.14
C HIS A 113 15.48 -7.49 11.15
N SER A 114 15.71 -6.61 10.17
CA SER A 114 16.79 -6.77 9.18
C SER A 114 18.17 -7.01 9.81
N ALA A 115 18.45 -6.37 10.95
CA ALA A 115 19.72 -6.54 11.67
C ALA A 115 19.93 -7.96 12.25
N CYS A 116 18.85 -8.71 12.47
CA CYS A 116 18.89 -10.04 13.09
C CYS A 116 18.82 -11.18 12.07
N ILE A 117 18.77 -10.89 10.76
CA ILE A 117 18.58 -11.93 9.72
C ILE A 117 19.67 -13.02 9.73
N ASN A 118 20.87 -12.64 10.17
CA ASN A 118 22.05 -13.53 10.20
C ASN A 118 22.02 -14.48 11.40
N ASP A 119 21.14 -14.22 12.37
CA ASP A 119 20.81 -15.16 13.41
C ASP A 119 19.82 -16.19 12.85
N ILE A 120 20.38 -17.25 12.26
CA ILE A 120 19.59 -18.31 11.64
C ILE A 120 18.77 -19.08 12.68
N GLU A 121 19.22 -19.16 13.94
CA GLU A 121 18.48 -19.86 14.99
C GLU A 121 17.23 -19.06 15.36
N LEU A 122 17.35 -17.75 15.59
CA LEU A 122 16.22 -16.87 15.84
C LEU A 122 15.24 -16.84 14.65
N LEU A 123 15.78 -16.79 13.42
CA LEU A 123 14.98 -16.85 12.21
C LEU A 123 14.17 -18.15 12.11
N ASP A 124 14.80 -19.30 12.38
CA ASP A 124 14.14 -20.60 12.36
C ASP A 124 13.07 -20.70 13.45
N ASP A 125 13.34 -20.23 14.68
CA ASP A 125 12.37 -20.23 15.77
C ASP A 125 11.12 -19.40 15.42
N ALA A 126 11.30 -18.22 14.81
CA ALA A 126 10.18 -17.38 14.37
C ALA A 126 9.39 -17.98 13.20
N ILE A 127 10.07 -18.65 12.27
CA ILE A 127 9.44 -19.41 11.18
C ILE A 127 8.61 -20.57 11.73
N ASP A 128 9.16 -21.31 12.67
CA ASP A 128 8.49 -22.47 13.30
C ASP A 128 7.25 -22.00 14.08
N PHE A 129 7.35 -20.91 14.85
CA PHE A 129 6.19 -20.27 15.48
C PHE A 129 5.11 -19.89 14.46
N SER A 130 5.49 -19.22 13.37
CA SER A 130 4.54 -18.82 12.31
C SER A 130 3.81 -20.03 11.71
N ASN A 131 4.54 -21.11 11.44
CA ASN A 131 4.01 -22.33 10.85
C ASN A 131 3.10 -23.09 11.83
N GLU A 132 3.53 -23.28 13.08
CA GLU A 132 2.80 -24.02 14.11
C GLU A 132 1.46 -23.36 14.42
N PHE A 133 1.47 -22.05 14.65
CA PHE A 133 0.29 -21.30 15.08
C PHE A 133 -0.45 -20.60 13.94
N ASN A 134 -0.03 -20.84 12.69
CA ASN A 134 -0.59 -20.25 11.48
C ASN A 134 -0.64 -18.71 11.56
N LYS A 135 0.44 -18.09 12.03
CA LYS A 135 0.60 -16.64 12.16
C LYS A 135 1.29 -16.07 10.92
N THR A 136 1.27 -14.75 10.77
CA THR A 136 2.00 -14.10 9.67
C THR A 136 3.47 -13.99 10.03
N PHE A 137 4.37 -14.32 9.12
CA PHE A 137 5.79 -14.05 9.26
C PHE A 137 6.13 -12.75 8.53
N ILE A 138 6.80 -11.84 9.22
CA ILE A 138 7.24 -10.56 8.70
C ILE A 138 8.76 -10.51 8.76
N LEU A 139 9.39 -9.94 7.73
CA LEU A 139 10.83 -9.78 7.67
C LEU A 139 11.19 -8.38 7.19
N GLY A 140 12.02 -7.67 7.96
CA GLY A 140 12.67 -6.45 7.50
C GLY A 140 13.72 -6.74 6.44
N ILE A 141 13.67 -6.08 5.28
CA ILE A 141 14.55 -6.36 4.13
C ILE A 141 15.44 -5.19 3.72
N SER A 142 15.57 -4.19 4.58
CA SER A 142 16.43 -3.02 4.34
C SER A 142 17.91 -3.35 4.52
N GLY A 143 18.78 -2.69 3.74
CA GLY A 143 20.23 -2.80 3.91
C GLY A 143 20.90 -3.99 3.21
N PHE A 144 20.11 -4.82 2.52
CA PHE A 144 20.62 -6.01 1.84
C PHE A 144 20.94 -5.82 0.35
N GLU A 145 21.96 -6.52 -0.11
CA GLU A 145 22.20 -6.72 -1.53
C GLU A 145 21.15 -7.67 -2.13
N ILE A 146 20.93 -7.53 -3.44
CA ILE A 146 19.82 -8.25 -4.09
C ILE A 146 19.97 -9.78 -4.06
N GLN A 147 21.21 -10.28 -4.11
CA GLN A 147 21.47 -11.71 -4.05
C GLN A 147 21.15 -12.28 -2.66
N GLU A 148 21.51 -11.54 -1.60
CA GLU A 148 21.22 -11.95 -0.23
C GLU A 148 19.72 -12.01 0.06
N LEU A 149 18.96 -11.04 -0.48
CA LEU A 149 17.48 -11.08 -0.41
C LEU A 149 16.91 -12.29 -1.14
N LEU A 150 17.46 -12.69 -2.28
CA LEU A 150 17.03 -13.89 -3.00
C LEU A 150 17.33 -15.15 -2.18
N ASP A 151 18.54 -15.25 -1.62
CA ASP A 151 18.98 -16.41 -0.83
C ASP A 151 18.11 -16.58 0.42
N VAL A 152 17.86 -15.49 1.17
CA VAL A 152 16.98 -15.52 2.35
C VAL A 152 15.53 -15.84 1.96
N THR A 153 15.05 -15.28 0.85
CA THR A 153 13.70 -15.60 0.37
C THR A 153 13.54 -17.07 -0.01
N GLU A 154 14.54 -17.66 -0.66
CA GLU A 154 14.56 -19.08 -1.00
C GLU A 154 14.63 -19.94 0.27
N TYR A 155 15.47 -19.55 1.23
CA TYR A 155 15.57 -20.20 2.53
C TYR A 155 14.22 -20.26 3.25
N ILE A 156 13.53 -19.13 3.41
CA ILE A 156 12.22 -19.07 4.08
C ILE A 156 11.17 -19.90 3.34
N LYS A 157 11.14 -19.82 2.00
CA LYS A 157 10.22 -20.63 1.18
C LYS A 157 10.47 -22.13 1.31
N SER A 158 11.71 -22.55 1.47
CA SER A 158 12.06 -23.97 1.70
C SER A 158 11.47 -24.54 2.99
N LYS A 159 11.19 -23.66 3.97
CA LYS A 159 10.53 -23.97 5.25
C LYS A 159 9.00 -23.97 5.16
N ASN A 160 8.43 -23.87 3.96
CA ASN A 160 6.98 -23.89 3.69
C ASN A 160 6.17 -22.77 4.39
N VAL A 161 6.80 -21.63 4.67
CA VAL A 161 6.11 -20.45 5.20
C VAL A 161 5.10 -19.96 4.16
N LYS A 162 3.82 -19.97 4.54
CA LYS A 162 2.72 -19.65 3.62
C LYS A 162 2.53 -18.15 3.42
N ASP A 163 2.77 -17.37 4.46
CA ASP A 163 2.42 -15.96 4.53
C ASP A 163 3.64 -15.15 4.95
N ILE A 164 4.35 -14.62 3.94
CA ILE A 164 5.54 -13.78 4.13
C ILE A 164 5.19 -12.35 3.72
N LEU A 165 5.30 -11.43 4.65
CA LEU A 165 5.34 -9.99 4.39
C LEU A 165 6.78 -9.51 4.52
N MET A 166 7.30 -8.83 3.51
CA MET A 166 8.62 -8.22 3.59
C MET A 166 8.46 -6.71 3.76
N MET A 167 9.05 -6.16 4.81
CA MET A 167 8.97 -4.72 5.12
C MET A 167 10.19 -4.01 4.52
N TYR A 168 9.93 -3.17 3.53
CA TYR A 168 10.94 -2.32 2.92
C TYR A 168 10.93 -0.94 3.57
N GLY A 169 12.08 -0.47 4.05
CA GLY A 169 12.25 0.89 4.55
C GLY A 169 13.67 1.38 4.33
N PHE A 170 13.93 2.65 4.62
CA PHE A 170 15.30 3.17 4.69
C PHE A 170 15.69 3.33 6.17
N GLN A 171 16.85 2.82 6.56
CA GLN A 171 17.26 2.64 7.96
C GLN A 171 18.12 3.79 8.51
N ASN A 172 17.91 5.01 8.00
CA ASN A 172 18.53 6.21 8.57
C ASN A 172 17.52 6.96 9.43
N PHE A 173 18.02 7.59 10.50
CA PHE A 173 17.21 8.31 11.49
C PHE A 173 17.63 9.80 11.57
N PRO A 174 16.84 10.74 10.99
CA PRO A 174 15.72 10.51 10.08
C PRO A 174 16.18 10.09 8.68
N THR A 175 15.25 9.52 7.92
CA THR A 175 15.49 9.05 6.55
C THR A 175 15.76 10.22 5.59
N ASP A 176 16.84 10.09 4.82
CA ASP A 176 17.13 10.98 3.68
C ASP A 176 16.24 10.59 2.50
N ILE A 177 15.24 11.43 2.21
CA ILE A 177 14.18 11.18 1.21
C ILE A 177 14.77 10.84 -0.16
N GLU A 178 15.88 11.49 -0.56
CA GLU A 178 16.53 11.28 -1.85
C GLU A 178 17.13 9.86 -1.99
N LYS A 179 17.34 9.17 -0.86
CA LYS A 179 17.93 7.82 -0.82
C LYS A 179 16.90 6.69 -0.66
N VAL A 180 15.63 7.02 -0.36
CA VAL A 180 14.58 6.02 -0.10
C VAL A 180 14.31 5.13 -1.30
N ASN A 181 14.29 5.69 -2.52
CA ASN A 181 14.01 4.95 -3.76
C ASN A 181 12.77 4.03 -3.68
N LEU A 182 11.59 4.64 -3.50
CA LEU A 182 10.30 3.91 -3.41
C LEU A 182 10.00 3.05 -4.64
N SER A 183 10.60 3.34 -5.81
CA SER A 183 10.46 2.51 -7.02
C SER A 183 10.94 1.07 -6.82
N LYS A 184 11.80 0.81 -5.81
CA LYS A 184 12.20 -0.56 -5.45
C LYS A 184 11.02 -1.42 -4.99
N ILE A 185 9.95 -0.85 -4.41
CA ILE A 185 8.79 -1.61 -3.92
C ILE A 185 8.26 -2.56 -4.99
N LYS A 186 8.01 -2.04 -6.20
CA LYS A 186 7.46 -2.85 -7.29
C LYS A 186 8.46 -3.87 -7.84
N VAL A 187 9.73 -3.51 -7.86
CA VAL A 187 10.80 -4.42 -8.33
C VAL A 187 10.97 -5.57 -7.35
N LEU A 188 11.02 -5.29 -6.04
CA LEU A 188 11.13 -6.28 -4.97
C LEU A 188 9.91 -7.20 -4.94
N GLU A 189 8.69 -6.67 -5.05
CA GLU A 189 7.46 -7.50 -5.09
C GLU A 189 7.52 -8.52 -6.22
N ASN A 190 7.93 -8.09 -7.41
CA ASN A 190 8.03 -8.97 -8.58
C ASN A 190 9.17 -9.99 -8.46
N LEU A 191 10.35 -9.55 -7.98
CA LEU A 191 11.54 -10.38 -7.92
C LEU A 191 11.45 -11.45 -6.83
N LEU A 192 11.04 -11.05 -5.63
CA LEU A 192 10.93 -11.93 -4.47
C LEU A 192 9.64 -12.75 -4.51
N ASN A 193 8.65 -12.34 -5.32
CA ASN A 193 7.32 -12.95 -5.38
C ASN A 193 6.69 -13.05 -3.98
N CYS A 194 6.84 -11.97 -3.22
CA CYS A 194 6.38 -11.79 -1.85
C CYS A 194 5.70 -10.43 -1.73
N LYS A 195 4.78 -10.30 -0.76
CA LYS A 195 4.16 -9.00 -0.49
C LYS A 195 5.19 -8.06 0.13
N ILE A 196 5.21 -6.83 -0.36
CA ILE A 196 6.09 -5.78 0.14
C ILE A 196 5.24 -4.75 0.87
N GLY A 197 5.55 -4.53 2.16
CA GLY A 197 5.09 -3.37 2.92
C GLY A 197 6.14 -2.26 2.92
N TYR A 198 5.77 -1.10 3.46
CA TYR A 198 6.68 0.04 3.61
C TYR A 198 6.76 0.48 5.07
N ALA A 199 7.98 0.56 5.61
CA ALA A 199 8.28 1.11 6.94
C ALA A 199 8.97 2.47 6.81
N ASP A 200 8.34 3.52 7.34
CA ASP A 200 8.79 4.90 7.17
C ASP A 200 9.47 5.48 8.41
N HIS A 201 10.75 5.83 8.27
CA HIS A 201 11.55 6.52 9.29
C HIS A 201 11.90 7.96 8.89
N THR A 202 11.09 8.63 8.06
CA THR A 202 11.26 10.07 7.83
C THR A 202 10.91 10.86 9.09
N GLU A 203 11.36 12.09 9.20
CA GLU A 203 10.97 12.97 10.31
C GLU A 203 9.44 13.21 10.34
N TYR A 204 8.88 13.59 11.51
CA TYR A 204 7.45 13.95 11.66
C TYR A 204 7.09 15.26 10.91
N SER A 205 7.13 15.23 9.58
CA SER A 205 6.81 16.37 8.71
C SER A 205 5.78 15.99 7.66
N LYS A 206 5.33 16.98 6.88
CA LYS A 206 4.46 16.74 5.72
C LYS A 206 5.07 15.76 4.73
N ASN A 207 6.40 15.64 4.67
CA ASN A 207 7.07 14.72 3.75
C ASN A 207 6.75 13.26 4.08
N LYS A 208 6.61 12.91 5.36
CA LYS A 208 6.24 11.56 5.81
C LYS A 208 4.94 11.08 5.18
N GLU A 209 3.89 11.89 5.29
CA GLU A 209 2.59 11.58 4.70
C GLU A 209 2.68 11.43 3.17
N LEU A 210 3.49 12.26 2.51
CA LEU A 210 3.71 12.15 1.06
C LEU A 210 4.40 10.84 0.68
N LEU A 211 5.41 10.41 1.42
CA LEU A 211 6.13 9.16 1.15
C LEU A 211 5.25 7.93 1.39
N ILE A 212 4.48 7.90 2.48
CA ILE A 212 3.51 6.83 2.79
C ILE A 212 2.44 6.73 1.69
N ASN A 213 1.88 7.87 1.27
CA ASN A 213 0.90 7.92 0.19
C ASN A 213 1.49 7.43 -1.16
N ALA A 214 2.74 7.81 -1.44
CA ALA A 214 3.43 7.41 -2.66
C ALA A 214 3.80 5.92 -2.66
N SER A 215 4.31 5.38 -1.54
CA SER A 215 4.66 3.97 -1.39
C SER A 215 3.43 3.08 -1.53
N TYR A 216 2.30 3.51 -0.94
CA TYR A 216 1.01 2.85 -1.10
C TYR A 216 0.55 2.81 -2.56
N SER A 217 0.66 3.93 -3.27
CA SER A 217 0.33 4.03 -4.70
C SER A 217 1.23 3.15 -5.58
N LEU A 218 2.44 2.80 -5.11
CA LEU A 218 3.38 1.90 -5.78
C LEU A 218 3.15 0.41 -5.46
N GLY A 219 2.16 0.10 -4.62
CA GLY A 219 1.71 -1.27 -4.35
C GLY A 219 1.97 -1.77 -2.93
N ALA A 220 2.63 -0.99 -2.07
CA ALA A 220 2.82 -1.35 -0.66
C ALA A 220 1.53 -1.08 0.13
N ASN A 221 0.60 -2.02 0.20
CA ASN A 221 -0.66 -1.79 0.91
C ASN A 221 -0.54 -1.88 2.44
N VAL A 222 0.58 -2.42 2.95
CA VAL A 222 0.97 -2.40 4.36
C VAL A 222 1.93 -1.24 4.59
N GLN A 223 1.58 -0.37 5.53
CA GLN A 223 2.31 0.85 5.88
C GLN A 223 2.62 0.82 7.37
N GLU A 224 3.84 1.16 7.72
CA GLU A 224 4.33 1.18 9.10
C GLU A 224 4.96 2.54 9.40
N VAL A 225 4.64 3.06 10.57
CA VAL A 225 5.15 4.33 11.08
C VAL A 225 5.38 4.23 12.57
N HIS A 226 6.44 4.87 13.04
CA HIS A 226 6.65 5.05 14.47
C HIS A 226 5.52 5.90 15.08
N TYR A 227 4.98 5.42 16.20
CA TYR A 227 3.92 6.05 16.97
C TYR A 227 4.46 6.49 18.32
N VAL A 228 4.13 7.73 18.72
CA VAL A 228 4.42 8.29 20.04
C VAL A 228 3.17 8.92 20.62
N LYS A 229 3.07 9.00 21.95
CA LYS A 229 1.96 9.73 22.59
C LYS A 229 2.00 11.23 22.29
N ASP A 230 3.20 11.82 22.38
CA ASP A 230 3.41 13.26 22.23
C ASP A 230 4.49 13.52 21.16
N GLU A 231 4.10 14.13 20.03
CA GLU A 231 5.04 14.52 18.97
C GLU A 231 6.08 15.50 19.52
N GLY A 232 7.37 15.21 19.30
CA GLY A 232 8.46 16.09 19.72
C GLY A 232 8.90 15.95 21.18
N LEU A 233 8.27 15.10 22.00
CA LEU A 233 8.80 14.74 23.31
C LEU A 233 10.09 13.92 23.13
N GLU A 234 11.22 14.44 23.60
CA GLU A 234 12.55 13.82 23.44
C GLU A 234 12.67 12.49 24.20
N LYS A 235 12.14 11.42 23.61
CA LYS A 235 12.37 10.01 23.97
C LYS A 235 13.01 9.29 22.79
N THR A 236 13.42 8.05 22.98
CA THR A 236 13.90 7.19 21.90
C THR A 236 12.96 7.24 20.67
N ASP A 237 13.53 7.43 19.48
CA ASP A 237 12.84 7.53 18.18
C ASP A 237 11.82 8.67 17.98
N TYR A 238 11.81 9.69 18.85
CA TYR A 238 10.85 10.81 18.75
C TYR A 238 10.90 11.59 17.43
N ILE A 239 12.05 11.60 16.74
CA ILE A 239 12.24 12.36 15.49
C ILE A 239 11.36 11.81 14.37
N THR A 240 11.06 10.52 14.38
CA THR A 240 10.27 9.84 13.33
C THR A 240 8.86 9.51 13.79
N GLY A 241 8.63 9.48 15.11
CA GLY A 241 7.36 9.19 15.75
C GLY A 241 6.28 10.24 15.46
N VAL A 242 5.05 9.77 15.22
CA VAL A 242 3.88 10.62 15.00
C VAL A 242 2.81 10.38 16.06
N GLY A 243 1.99 11.40 16.34
CA GLY A 243 0.89 11.32 17.29
C GLY A 243 -0.39 10.74 16.69
N ILE A 244 -1.40 10.52 17.53
CA ILE A 244 -2.69 9.92 17.14
C ILE A 244 -3.38 10.71 16.02
N GLU A 245 -3.39 12.04 16.10
CA GLU A 245 -4.04 12.88 15.08
C GLU A 245 -3.44 12.66 13.69
N ARG A 246 -2.10 12.56 13.61
CA ARG A 246 -1.40 12.31 12.35
C ARG A 246 -1.54 10.87 11.88
N LEU A 247 -1.53 9.88 12.78
CA LEU A 247 -1.85 8.49 12.42
C LEU A 247 -3.22 8.39 11.75
N CYS A 248 -4.24 9.02 12.33
CA CYS A 248 -5.59 9.08 11.76
C CYS A 248 -5.58 9.77 10.39
N SER A 249 -4.87 10.90 10.26
CA SER A 249 -4.75 11.61 8.98
C SER A 249 -4.08 10.77 7.90
N ILE A 250 -3.02 10.03 8.23
CA ILE A 250 -2.36 9.07 7.32
C ILE A 250 -3.37 8.02 6.86
N LYS A 251 -4.11 7.40 7.78
CA LYS A 251 -5.11 6.39 7.44
C LYS A 251 -6.21 6.95 6.53
N GLU A 252 -6.71 8.15 6.82
CA GLU A 252 -7.71 8.84 5.98
C GLU A 252 -7.19 9.10 4.56
N ASN A 253 -5.95 9.59 4.43
CA ASN A 253 -5.31 9.81 3.14
C ASN A 253 -5.20 8.51 2.33
N LEU A 254 -4.77 7.42 2.97
CA LEU A 254 -4.68 6.11 2.32
C LEU A 254 -6.04 5.59 1.86
N GLU A 255 -7.11 5.78 2.64
CA GLU A 255 -8.48 5.42 2.26
C GLU A 255 -9.01 6.25 1.07
N ILE A 256 -8.64 7.53 0.97
CA ILE A 256 -8.94 8.37 -0.20
C ILE A 256 -8.21 7.83 -1.43
N ILE A 257 -6.92 7.53 -1.30
CA ILE A 257 -6.11 6.99 -2.40
C ILE A 257 -6.64 5.63 -2.84
N PHE A 258 -7.00 4.74 -1.92
CA PHE A 258 -7.61 3.44 -2.23
C PHE A 258 -8.84 3.59 -3.13
N LYS A 259 -9.75 4.52 -2.78
CA LYS A 259 -10.95 4.81 -3.60
C LYS A 259 -10.58 5.38 -4.97
N ALA A 260 -9.54 6.20 -5.04
CA ALA A 260 -9.10 6.86 -6.27
C ALA A 260 -8.35 5.92 -7.23
N LEU A 261 -7.55 4.96 -6.70
CA LEU A 261 -6.85 3.95 -7.49
C LEU A 261 -7.83 3.06 -8.27
N GLY A 262 -8.99 2.77 -7.68
CA GLY A 262 -10.06 2.05 -8.34
C GLY A 262 -9.67 0.63 -8.74
N SER A 263 -9.86 0.28 -10.01
CA SER A 263 -9.55 -1.06 -10.54
C SER A 263 -8.81 -0.95 -11.87
N ASN A 264 -8.16 -2.05 -12.29
CA ASN A 264 -7.50 -2.15 -13.59
C ASN A 264 -8.50 -2.32 -14.77
N ASP A 265 -9.78 -2.07 -14.56
CA ASP A 265 -10.81 -2.13 -15.60
C ASP A 265 -10.75 -0.89 -16.50
N LEU A 266 -10.43 -1.10 -17.78
CA LEU A 266 -10.32 -0.05 -18.78
C LEU A 266 -11.68 0.37 -19.37
N ARG A 267 -12.78 -0.27 -18.96
CA ARG A 267 -14.13 0.11 -19.41
C ARG A 267 -14.53 1.44 -18.80
N LEU A 268 -15.18 2.27 -19.62
CA LEU A 268 -15.67 3.57 -19.19
C LEU A 268 -16.71 3.43 -18.07
N ASN A 269 -16.53 4.18 -16.99
CA ASN A 269 -17.55 4.40 -15.98
C ASN A 269 -18.64 5.37 -16.48
N ASP A 270 -19.71 5.53 -15.71
CA ASP A 270 -20.86 6.33 -16.13
C ASP A 270 -20.55 7.84 -16.27
N GLY A 271 -19.60 8.35 -15.48
CA GLY A 271 -19.08 9.72 -15.64
C GLY A 271 -18.32 9.89 -16.95
N GLU A 272 -17.47 8.93 -17.30
CA GLU A 272 -16.72 8.95 -18.56
C GLU A 272 -17.64 8.80 -19.77
N LYS A 273 -18.65 7.93 -19.72
CA LYS A 273 -19.68 7.80 -20.77
C LYS A 273 -20.43 9.11 -20.99
N LYS A 274 -20.81 9.81 -19.90
CA LYS A 274 -21.44 11.14 -19.99
C LYS A 274 -20.51 12.16 -20.63
N TYR A 275 -19.20 12.10 -20.33
CA TYR A 275 -18.23 13.02 -20.92
C TYR A 275 -18.14 12.90 -22.44
N LEU A 276 -18.42 11.72 -23.00
CA LEU A 276 -18.41 11.51 -24.45
C LEU A 276 -19.42 12.42 -25.19
N ASN A 277 -20.52 12.83 -24.55
CA ASN A 277 -21.50 13.78 -25.12
C ASN A 277 -20.91 15.16 -25.43
N PHE A 278 -19.78 15.54 -24.82
CA PHE A 278 -19.09 16.81 -25.10
C PHE A 278 -18.12 16.75 -26.29
N ARG A 279 -17.97 15.59 -26.94
CA ARG A 279 -17.14 15.46 -28.14
C ARG A 279 -17.80 16.21 -29.31
N LYS A 280 -16.96 16.71 -30.22
CA LYS A 280 -17.48 17.19 -31.50
C LYS A 280 -17.97 15.99 -32.30
N VAL A 281 -19.11 16.13 -32.95
CA VAL A 281 -19.69 15.15 -33.86
C VAL A 281 -19.59 15.65 -35.30
N PRO A 282 -19.57 14.76 -36.30
CA PRO A 282 -19.67 15.15 -37.69
C PRO A 282 -21.06 15.66 -38.01
N LEU A 283 -21.11 16.84 -38.60
CA LEU A 283 -22.34 17.45 -39.07
C LEU A 283 -22.21 17.82 -40.54
N TYR A 284 -23.32 17.82 -41.27
CA TYR A 284 -23.34 18.35 -42.64
C TYR A 284 -23.02 19.86 -42.64
N MET A 285 -22.10 20.30 -43.49
CA MET A 285 -21.66 21.69 -43.58
C MET A 285 -22.70 22.60 -44.27
N SER A 286 -23.54 22.01 -45.11
CA SER A 286 -24.65 22.63 -45.85
C SER A 286 -25.81 21.65 -45.95
N ASP A 287 -26.95 22.11 -46.48
CA ASP A 287 -28.02 21.20 -46.91
C ASP A 287 -27.50 20.36 -48.10
N LEU A 288 -27.89 19.08 -48.16
CA LEU A 288 -27.54 18.14 -49.22
C LEU A 288 -28.77 17.34 -49.64
N GLU A 289 -28.87 17.05 -50.94
CA GLU A 289 -29.99 16.31 -51.55
C GLU A 289 -29.72 14.80 -51.58
N SER A 290 -30.79 14.01 -51.62
CA SER A 290 -30.72 12.58 -51.89
C SER A 290 -29.94 12.29 -53.18
N LYS A 291 -29.21 11.17 -53.20
CA LYS A 291 -28.33 10.69 -54.27
C LYS A 291 -26.98 11.41 -54.41
N GLN A 292 -26.71 12.47 -53.64
CA GLN A 292 -25.38 13.06 -53.58
C GLN A 292 -24.36 12.14 -52.89
N ILE A 293 -23.09 12.24 -53.26
CA ILE A 293 -21.99 11.49 -52.64
C ILE A 293 -21.46 12.27 -51.44
N LEU A 294 -21.26 11.60 -50.32
CA LEU A 294 -20.68 12.21 -49.13
C LEU A 294 -19.17 12.43 -49.32
N GLU A 295 -18.75 13.69 -49.36
CA GLU A 295 -17.34 14.07 -49.46
C GLU A 295 -16.80 14.59 -48.12
N ARG A 296 -15.46 14.66 -48.01
CA ARG A 296 -14.79 15.24 -46.83
C ARG A 296 -15.15 16.72 -46.65
N SER A 297 -15.27 17.45 -47.75
CA SER A 297 -15.66 18.86 -47.81
C SER A 297 -17.09 19.11 -47.30
N SER A 298 -17.95 18.09 -47.33
CA SER A 298 -19.35 18.14 -46.88
C SER A 298 -19.51 18.09 -45.37
N ILE A 299 -18.44 17.82 -44.60
CA ILE A 299 -18.49 17.61 -43.16
C ILE A 299 -17.81 18.74 -42.39
N VAL A 300 -18.44 19.16 -41.30
CA VAL A 300 -17.82 19.98 -40.26
C VAL A 300 -17.97 19.30 -38.90
N HIS A 301 -16.95 19.39 -38.05
CA HIS A 301 -17.02 18.83 -36.70
C HIS A 301 -17.37 19.92 -35.69
N LYS A 302 -18.54 19.82 -35.06
CA LYS A 302 -19.00 20.77 -34.03
C LYS A 302 -19.62 20.02 -32.85
N ARG A 303 -19.72 20.71 -31.70
CA ARG A 303 -20.48 20.21 -30.55
C ARG A 303 -21.96 20.46 -30.79
N VAL A 304 -22.77 19.50 -30.40
CA VAL A 304 -24.22 19.62 -30.30
C VAL A 304 -24.65 19.32 -28.87
N GLU A 305 -25.80 19.82 -28.46
CA GLU A 305 -26.29 19.65 -27.08
C GLU A 305 -26.57 18.17 -26.76
N THR A 306 -27.13 17.42 -27.72
CA THR A 306 -27.44 16.00 -27.55
C THR A 306 -27.05 15.25 -28.83
N PRO A 307 -25.84 14.66 -28.87
CA PRO A 307 -25.45 13.76 -29.94
C PRO A 307 -26.42 12.58 -30.07
N THR A 308 -26.72 12.17 -31.30
CA THR A 308 -27.58 11.00 -31.53
C THR A 308 -26.88 9.69 -31.17
N ARG A 309 -25.54 9.68 -31.19
CA ARG A 309 -24.70 8.53 -30.82
C ARG A 309 -23.27 8.95 -30.47
N GLN A 310 -22.49 7.97 -30.03
CA GLN A 310 -21.05 8.13 -29.79
C GLN A 310 -20.23 7.71 -31.01
N HIS A 311 -19.79 8.70 -31.79
CA HIS A 311 -18.92 8.50 -32.95
C HIS A 311 -17.55 7.98 -32.50
N LYS A 312 -17.06 6.92 -33.14
CA LYS A 312 -15.72 6.35 -32.92
C LYS A 312 -14.66 7.16 -33.67
N PHE A 313 -13.42 7.05 -33.20
CA PHE A 313 -12.29 7.63 -33.92
C PHE A 313 -12.24 7.08 -35.35
N ASN A 314 -12.16 7.98 -36.33
CA ASN A 314 -11.98 7.67 -37.74
C ASN A 314 -13.14 6.95 -38.45
N GLU A 315 -14.32 6.79 -37.83
CA GLU A 315 -15.45 6.07 -38.44
C GLU A 315 -15.96 6.71 -39.74
N LEU A 316 -15.82 8.04 -39.87
CA LEU A 316 -16.22 8.78 -41.08
C LEU A 316 -15.47 8.36 -42.34
N ASN A 317 -14.29 7.75 -42.22
CA ASN A 317 -13.58 7.25 -43.40
C ASN A 317 -14.36 6.15 -44.12
N GLU A 318 -15.18 5.40 -43.39
CA GLU A 318 -16.09 4.42 -43.97
C GLU A 318 -17.29 5.10 -44.65
N TYR A 319 -17.55 6.38 -44.37
CA TYR A 319 -18.76 7.08 -44.82
C TYR A 319 -18.49 7.85 -46.11
N PHE A 320 -17.27 8.34 -46.29
CA PHE A 320 -16.89 9.06 -47.50
C PHE A 320 -17.01 8.15 -48.74
N GLY A 321 -17.56 8.71 -49.81
CA GLY A 321 -17.82 7.97 -51.05
C GLY A 321 -19.17 7.23 -51.09
N LYS A 322 -19.87 7.11 -49.95
CA LYS A 322 -21.24 6.60 -49.88
C LYS A 322 -22.25 7.63 -50.41
N THR A 323 -23.38 7.12 -50.89
CA THR A 323 -24.49 7.93 -51.41
C THR A 323 -25.48 8.26 -50.29
N ILE A 324 -25.88 9.52 -50.18
CA ILE A 324 -26.89 10.00 -49.24
C ILE A 324 -28.28 9.53 -49.71
N ILE A 325 -29.07 8.88 -48.84
CA ILE A 325 -30.34 8.25 -49.24
C ILE A 325 -31.55 9.19 -49.17
N LYS A 326 -31.44 10.32 -48.46
CA LYS A 326 -32.52 11.31 -48.28
C LYS A 326 -31.93 12.71 -48.08
N ASP A 327 -32.74 13.74 -48.33
CA ASP A 327 -32.30 15.11 -48.09
C ASP A 327 -31.92 15.31 -46.60
N VAL A 328 -30.81 16.01 -46.37
CA VAL A 328 -30.28 16.30 -45.03
C VAL A 328 -29.99 17.79 -44.89
N ASN A 329 -30.32 18.33 -43.72
CA ASN A 329 -30.12 19.74 -43.42
C ASN A 329 -28.72 20.01 -42.86
N LYS A 330 -28.23 21.22 -43.09
CA LYS A 330 -27.04 21.78 -42.48
C LYS A 330 -27.09 21.59 -40.96
N TYR A 331 -25.95 21.18 -40.40
CA TYR A 331 -25.76 20.90 -38.99
C TYR A 331 -26.55 19.73 -38.42
N LYS A 332 -27.25 18.95 -39.25
CA LYS A 332 -27.71 17.63 -38.83
C LYS A 332 -26.51 16.70 -38.69
N GLU A 333 -26.57 15.84 -37.67
CA GLU A 333 -25.54 14.84 -37.40
C GLU A 333 -25.48 13.80 -38.53
N VAL A 334 -24.26 13.49 -38.95
CA VAL A 334 -24.01 12.51 -40.02
C VAL A 334 -23.96 11.12 -39.41
N ILE A 335 -24.94 10.31 -39.74
CA ILE A 335 -25.07 8.94 -39.24
C ILE A 335 -25.06 7.95 -40.41
N ILE A 336 -24.58 6.73 -40.17
CA ILE A 336 -24.43 5.73 -41.24
C ILE A 336 -25.78 5.35 -41.87
N GLU A 337 -26.86 5.45 -41.09
CA GLU A 337 -28.23 5.18 -41.49
C GLU A 337 -28.75 6.15 -42.55
N ASP A 338 -28.10 7.31 -42.73
CA ASP A 338 -28.42 8.27 -43.80
C ASP A 338 -27.64 7.96 -45.10
N LEU A 339 -26.85 6.89 -45.15
CA LEU A 339 -25.92 6.57 -46.23
C LEU A 339 -26.09 5.13 -46.76
N LYS A 340 -25.82 4.92 -48.05
CA LYS A 340 -25.72 3.60 -48.68
C LYS A 340 -24.46 3.49 -49.55
N GLU A 341 -24.03 2.27 -49.87
CA GLU A 341 -22.96 2.08 -50.85
C GLU A 341 -23.27 2.81 -52.16
N LYS A 342 -22.23 3.31 -52.83
CA LYS A 342 -22.39 3.98 -54.11
C LYS A 342 -23.06 3.00 -55.09
N ASP A 343 -24.18 3.41 -55.69
CA ASP A 343 -24.78 2.63 -56.76
C ASP A 343 -23.74 2.52 -57.88
N ASN A 344 -23.27 1.30 -58.15
CA ASN A 344 -22.53 1.02 -59.37
C ASN A 344 -23.55 1.09 -60.49
N ASP A 345 -23.65 2.24 -61.15
CA ASP A 345 -24.40 2.36 -62.39
C ASP A 345 -23.80 1.34 -63.38
N HIS A 346 -24.52 0.23 -63.57
CA HIS A 346 -24.31 -0.73 -64.65
C HIS A 346 -25.11 -0.32 -65.88
#